data_AF-A0A2D4STX2-F1
#
_entry.id   AF-A0A2D4STX2-F1
#
_cell.length_a   1.000
_cell.length_b   1.000
_cell.length_c   1.000
_cell.angle_alpha   90.00
_cell.angle_beta   90.00
_cell.angle_gamma   90.00
#
_symmetry.space_group_name_H-M   'P 1'
#
loop_
_entity.id
_entity.type
_entity.pdbx_description
1 polymer ?
#
loop_
_entity_poly.entity_id
_entity_poly.type
_entity_poly.pdbx_seq_one_letter_code
_entity_poly.pdbx_strand_id
1 'polypeptide(L)'
;MISLLFFSVWFGCETTDKTGTPNPIDVPLEIDSVTVIPSQGIRSDSYLQCVPSIRGADYDTLEIRYIWYNETAQTEIGGNYDLTLSSEMVDIDDEIRCIVQATDASGEVAEAYDPVVVDQVLFPLTSALSIFDGERTGDRLGTGLAYLGDADGDGIDDFALGSGMHSDSYVQAGKVYLMKSYEDTMDAPARSFLGSGAKSFLGMHIASAGYIDSDPRPDLLLGATGSNLGGVDSGAVYLLTFEDYWYTGSAQVDLDNSTRIFVGEDAGDKLGSVLLGPGDLDGDGLGDVVLGSPEHSSVGYRLGRVYVHLSNREEPLLLDGMTSSGLFGTQVVSVGDLDGDGIPELWISAPGGSSQRSAVYMFSGGSFYDGIATIDDAQVVIEAEEYGTDFGVMLSSGDLDGDGLLDLLIGAPFDNTTGYQAGALYVYYASSYRYATQLSDSDADVTLYGENAEHMLGTAATALDDLDGDGGQELLVAAPGFSGKYTRSGKIYYMPSSEVMLPDFSLDSARRSFTGEFDHDEAGSFLQSIGDLDGDGLGEFLIAAPMANGSSSDSGRVYVMSSSLFSE
;
A
#
# COMPACT_ATOMS: atom_id res chain seq x y z
N MET A 1 26.40 -1.58 -15.65
CA MET A 1 27.72 -1.97 -16.20
C MET A 1 27.62 -1.81 -17.71
N ILE A 2 28.34 -0.86 -18.32
CA ILE A 2 28.18 -0.48 -19.74
C ILE A 2 28.61 -1.67 -20.61
N SER A 3 27.63 -2.38 -21.16
CA SER A 3 27.86 -3.43 -22.16
C SER A 3 27.93 -2.75 -23.51
N LEU A 4 29.14 -2.48 -23.99
CA LEU A 4 29.41 -2.13 -25.38
C LEU A 4 29.08 -3.36 -26.24
N LEU A 5 27.86 -3.42 -26.77
CA LEU A 5 27.48 -4.40 -27.76
C LEU A 5 28.17 -4.06 -29.09
N PHE A 6 29.07 -4.96 -29.47
CA PHE A 6 29.77 -4.95 -30.74
C PHE A 6 28.76 -5.05 -31.89
N PHE A 7 28.74 -4.02 -32.74
CA PHE A 7 28.21 -4.11 -34.10
C PHE A 7 28.92 -5.27 -34.83
N SER A 8 28.25 -6.41 -35.01
CA SER A 8 28.71 -7.44 -35.93
C SER A 8 28.32 -7.05 -37.35
N VAL A 9 29.03 -6.07 -37.90
CA VAL A 9 29.02 -5.75 -39.33
C VAL A 9 29.79 -6.85 -40.04
N TRP A 10 29.10 -7.66 -40.84
CA TRP A 10 29.76 -8.56 -41.77
C TRP A 10 30.48 -7.72 -42.82
N PHE A 11 31.80 -7.63 -42.72
CA PHE A 11 32.66 -7.04 -43.75
C PHE A 11 32.65 -7.94 -44.99
N GLY A 12 31.69 -7.72 -45.88
CA GLY A 12 31.80 -8.09 -47.28
C GLY A 12 32.70 -7.11 -48.02
N CYS A 13 34.01 -7.18 -47.78
CA CYS A 13 34.97 -6.50 -48.64
C CYS A 13 35.32 -7.46 -49.78
N GLU A 14 35.02 -7.11 -51.04
CA GLU A 14 35.96 -7.38 -52.13
C GLU A 14 35.70 -6.56 -53.40
N THR A 15 36.74 -5.77 -53.72
CA THR A 15 37.35 -5.53 -55.04
C THR A 15 36.46 -5.27 -56.26
N THR A 16 36.70 -4.10 -56.85
CA THR A 16 36.44 -3.76 -58.25
C THR A 16 36.76 -4.92 -59.20
N ASP A 17 35.79 -5.32 -60.04
CA ASP A 17 36.09 -6.04 -61.28
C ASP A 17 35.43 -5.39 -62.50
N LYS A 18 36.21 -5.30 -63.57
CA LYS A 18 35.82 -4.83 -64.91
C LYS A 18 35.37 -6.02 -65.76
N THR A 19 34.43 -6.82 -65.27
CA THR A 19 33.96 -8.04 -65.97
C THR A 19 32.45 -8.28 -65.79
N GLY A 20 31.62 -7.25 -65.94
CA GLY A 20 30.19 -7.47 -66.26
C GLY A 20 29.38 -8.24 -65.21
N THR A 21 29.67 -8.05 -63.93
CA THR A 21 28.69 -8.25 -62.86
C THR A 21 27.83 -6.99 -62.69
N PRO A 22 26.58 -7.12 -62.23
CA PRO A 22 25.69 -5.97 -62.12
C PRO A 22 26.28 -4.89 -61.22
N ASN A 23 26.05 -3.64 -61.60
CA ASN A 23 26.23 -2.46 -60.77
C ASN A 23 25.59 -2.71 -59.38
N PRO A 24 26.04 -2.10 -58.26
CA PRO A 24 25.33 -2.19 -56.98
C PRO A 24 23.89 -1.63 -56.99
N ILE A 25 23.36 -1.31 -58.18
CA ILE A 25 22.01 -0.81 -58.48
C ILE A 25 21.04 -1.98 -58.87
N ASP A 26 21.46 -3.25 -58.83
CA ASP A 26 20.65 -4.39 -59.32
C ASP A 26 20.21 -5.39 -58.21
N VAL A 27 20.37 -5.05 -56.93
CA VAL A 27 19.74 -5.78 -55.82
C VAL A 27 18.65 -4.88 -55.24
N PRO A 28 17.36 -5.29 -55.27
CA PRO A 28 16.28 -4.48 -54.71
C PRO A 28 16.56 -4.16 -53.25
N LEU A 29 16.24 -2.93 -52.84
CA LEU A 29 16.27 -2.54 -51.43
C LEU A 29 15.30 -3.44 -50.65
N GLU A 30 15.82 -4.15 -49.64
CA GLU A 30 15.02 -5.06 -48.81
C GLU A 30 15.47 -4.94 -47.35
N ILE A 31 14.49 -4.92 -46.43
CA ILE A 31 14.74 -5.06 -45.00
C ILE A 31 14.52 -6.54 -44.66
N ASP A 32 15.60 -7.29 -44.43
CA ASP A 32 15.58 -8.73 -44.11
C ASP A 32 14.82 -8.99 -42.80
N SER A 33 15.02 -8.13 -41.80
CA SER A 33 14.42 -8.24 -40.47
C SER A 33 14.46 -6.91 -39.74
N VAL A 34 13.50 -6.71 -38.84
CA VAL A 34 13.58 -5.73 -37.75
C VAL A 34 13.62 -6.53 -36.45
N THR A 35 14.37 -6.06 -35.47
CA THR A 35 14.42 -6.70 -34.15
C THR A 35 14.32 -5.63 -33.08
N VAL A 36 13.32 -5.75 -32.21
CA VAL A 36 13.20 -4.94 -31.00
C VAL A 36 14.00 -5.59 -29.86
N ILE A 37 14.80 -4.80 -29.16
CA ILE A 37 15.64 -5.24 -28.04
C ILE A 37 15.35 -4.35 -26.82
N PRO A 38 15.02 -4.94 -25.64
CA PRO A 38 14.70 -6.35 -25.41
C PRO A 38 13.42 -6.79 -26.15
N SER A 39 13.22 -8.09 -26.33
CA SER A 39 12.06 -8.65 -27.04
C SER A 39 11.04 -9.36 -26.13
N GLN A 40 11.30 -9.39 -24.82
CA GLN A 40 10.49 -10.07 -23.78
C GLN A 40 10.73 -9.35 -22.44
N GLY A 41 9.81 -9.51 -21.49
CA GLY A 41 9.90 -8.85 -20.18
C GLY A 41 9.74 -7.34 -20.33
N ILE A 42 8.88 -6.92 -21.25
CA ILE A 42 8.71 -5.52 -21.59
C ILE A 42 7.83 -4.89 -20.53
N ARG A 43 8.33 -3.82 -19.95
CA ARG A 43 7.62 -3.03 -18.94
C ARG A 43 7.40 -1.62 -19.44
N SER A 44 6.44 -0.91 -18.85
CA SER A 44 6.17 0.49 -19.16
C SER A 44 7.37 1.43 -18.90
N ASP A 45 8.46 1.00 -18.26
CA ASP A 45 9.70 1.79 -18.08
C ASP A 45 10.88 1.32 -18.97
N SER A 46 10.62 0.41 -19.91
CA SER A 46 11.67 -0.22 -20.72
C SER A 46 12.28 0.74 -21.73
N TYR A 47 13.59 0.66 -21.89
CA TYR A 47 14.32 1.27 -23.01
C TYR A 47 14.44 0.25 -24.14
N LEU A 48 13.74 0.50 -25.23
CA LEU A 48 13.69 -0.33 -26.43
C LEU A 48 14.59 0.23 -27.52
N GLN A 49 15.23 -0.67 -28.27
CA GLN A 49 16.00 -0.35 -29.47
C GLN A 49 15.45 -1.14 -30.65
N CYS A 50 15.31 -0.47 -31.79
CA CYS A 50 14.84 -1.05 -33.04
C CYS A 50 15.99 -1.19 -34.03
N VAL A 51 16.34 -2.44 -34.32
CA VAL A 51 17.54 -2.77 -35.10
C VAL A 51 17.14 -3.43 -36.42
N PRO A 52 17.23 -2.72 -37.56
CA PRO A 52 16.96 -3.31 -38.87
C PRO A 52 18.20 -4.03 -39.45
N SER A 53 17.94 -5.05 -40.26
CA SER A 53 18.92 -5.68 -41.15
C SER A 53 18.53 -5.38 -42.60
N ILE A 54 19.38 -4.69 -43.35
CA ILE A 54 19.05 -4.15 -44.68
C ILE A 54 20.04 -4.67 -45.72
N ARG A 55 19.51 -5.14 -46.86
CA ARG A 55 20.26 -5.54 -48.06
C ARG A 55 19.85 -4.69 -49.27
N GLY A 56 20.70 -4.71 -50.29
CA GLY A 56 20.46 -3.97 -51.53
C GLY A 56 20.57 -2.45 -51.42
N ALA A 57 20.91 -1.92 -50.24
CA ALA A 57 21.05 -0.48 -50.02
C ALA A 57 22.39 0.09 -50.50
N ASP A 58 22.34 1.26 -51.15
CA ASP A 58 23.49 2.16 -51.24
C ASP A 58 23.61 2.96 -49.93
N TYR A 59 24.49 2.51 -49.03
CA TYR A 59 24.66 3.07 -47.70
C TYR A 59 25.10 4.55 -47.68
N ASP A 60 25.64 5.09 -48.77
CA ASP A 60 25.99 6.52 -48.83
C ASP A 60 24.76 7.42 -49.04
N THR A 61 23.62 6.83 -49.42
CA THR A 61 22.36 7.55 -49.73
C THR A 61 21.13 6.99 -49.02
N LEU A 62 21.30 5.95 -48.22
CA LEU A 62 20.23 5.30 -47.47
C LEU A 62 19.67 6.22 -46.39
N GLU A 63 18.39 6.53 -46.50
CA GLU A 63 17.61 7.22 -45.47
C GLU A 63 16.74 6.20 -44.72
N ILE A 64 16.81 6.21 -43.39
CA ILE A 64 16.00 5.34 -42.53
C ILE A 64 15.09 6.21 -41.67
N ARG A 65 13.80 5.87 -41.68
CA ARG A 65 12.79 6.44 -40.80
C ARG A 65 12.26 5.35 -39.87
N TYR A 66 12.12 5.70 -38.60
CA TYR A 66 11.55 4.84 -37.56
C TYR A 66 10.19 5.39 -37.15
N ILE A 67 9.26 4.49 -36.86
CA ILE A 67 7.96 4.80 -36.27
C ILE A 67 7.68 3.74 -35.21
N TRP A 68 7.49 4.17 -33.98
CA TRP A 68 6.97 3.32 -32.91
C TRP A 68 5.47 3.54 -32.79
N TYR A 69 4.72 2.45 -32.81
CA TYR A 69 3.27 2.49 -32.83
C TYR A 69 2.71 1.53 -31.78
N ASN A 70 1.81 2.03 -30.94
CA ASN A 70 0.99 1.21 -30.08
C ASN A 70 -0.24 0.78 -30.89
N GLU A 71 -0.26 -0.49 -31.30
CA GLU A 71 -1.33 -1.03 -32.14
C GLU A 71 -2.64 -1.20 -31.36
N THR A 72 -2.57 -1.49 -30.06
CA THR A 72 -3.77 -1.64 -29.25
C THR A 72 -4.46 -0.29 -29.06
N ALA A 73 -3.69 0.74 -28.68
CA ALA A 73 -4.21 2.10 -28.50
C ALA A 73 -4.40 2.89 -29.81
N GLN A 74 -3.90 2.37 -30.94
CA GLN A 74 -3.91 3.04 -32.25
C GLN A 74 -3.20 4.41 -32.25
N THR A 75 -2.05 4.52 -31.57
CA THR A 75 -1.29 5.77 -31.40
C THR A 75 0.19 5.64 -31.80
N GLU A 76 0.75 6.71 -32.39
CA GLU A 76 2.20 6.81 -32.63
C GLU A 76 2.88 7.31 -31.35
N ILE A 77 3.88 6.57 -30.86
CA ILE A 77 4.53 6.82 -29.56
C ILE A 77 6.03 7.15 -29.69
N GLY A 78 6.60 7.15 -30.90
CA GLY A 78 7.99 7.53 -31.11
C GLY A 78 8.43 7.52 -32.57
N GLY A 79 9.57 8.16 -32.87
CA GLY A 79 10.09 8.32 -34.23
C GLY A 79 11.60 8.12 -34.40
N ASN A 80 12.29 7.61 -33.36
CA ASN A 80 13.73 7.37 -33.37
C ASN A 80 14.03 5.86 -33.38
N TYR A 81 15.30 5.49 -33.57
CA TYR A 81 15.75 4.10 -33.48
C TYR A 81 15.58 3.51 -32.06
N ASP A 82 15.44 4.37 -31.05
CA ASP A 82 15.19 4.01 -29.66
C ASP A 82 13.91 4.65 -29.12
N LEU A 83 13.35 4.02 -28.08
CA LEU A 83 12.15 4.47 -27.37
C LEU A 83 12.26 4.11 -25.89
N THR A 84 12.04 5.06 -24.99
CA THR A 84 11.77 4.76 -23.59
C THR A 84 10.26 4.78 -23.39
N LEU A 85 9.69 3.67 -22.96
CA LEU A 85 8.26 3.57 -22.65
C LEU A 85 7.92 4.41 -21.40
N SER A 86 6.63 4.74 -21.25
CA SER A 86 6.04 5.21 -20.00
C SER A 86 4.65 4.61 -19.84
N SER A 87 4.10 4.63 -18.62
CA SER A 87 2.71 4.22 -18.34
C SER A 87 1.65 5.09 -19.03
N GLU A 88 2.03 6.24 -19.61
CA GLU A 88 1.12 7.07 -20.42
C GLU A 88 1.09 6.62 -21.89
N MET A 89 2.10 5.86 -22.35
CA MET A 89 2.23 5.42 -23.74
C MET A 89 1.64 4.03 -23.97
N VAL A 90 1.66 3.19 -22.94
CA VAL A 90 1.35 1.77 -23.03
C VAL A 90 0.64 1.29 -21.77
N ASP A 91 -0.25 0.33 -21.94
CA ASP A 91 -0.82 -0.49 -20.88
C ASP A 91 -0.44 -1.97 -21.06
N ILE A 92 -0.87 -2.80 -20.12
CA ILE A 92 -0.74 -4.25 -20.13
C ILE A 92 -1.29 -4.83 -21.44
N ASP A 93 -0.60 -5.84 -21.97
CA ASP A 93 -0.98 -6.56 -23.19
C ASP A 93 -0.98 -5.71 -24.48
N ASP A 94 -0.54 -4.45 -24.42
CA ASP A 94 -0.36 -3.62 -25.61
C ASP A 94 0.69 -4.21 -26.56
N GLU A 95 0.34 -4.30 -27.86
CA GLU A 95 1.27 -4.68 -28.92
C GLU A 95 1.97 -3.43 -29.47
N ILE A 96 3.28 -3.33 -29.22
CA ILE A 96 4.13 -2.23 -29.67
C ILE A 96 4.92 -2.66 -30.90
N ARG A 97 4.80 -1.93 -32.01
CA ARG A 97 5.56 -2.18 -33.23
C ARG A 97 6.61 -1.12 -33.44
N CYS A 98 7.85 -1.54 -33.73
CA CYS A 98 8.78 -0.68 -34.44
C CYS A 98 8.66 -0.92 -35.95
N ILE A 99 8.22 0.09 -36.69
CA ILE A 99 8.17 0.10 -38.14
C ILE A 99 9.41 0.85 -38.66
N VAL A 100 10.18 0.20 -39.54
CA VAL A 100 11.34 0.78 -40.20
C VAL A 100 11.04 0.97 -41.67
N GLN A 101 11.18 2.20 -42.16
CA GLN A 101 11.11 2.55 -43.58
C GLN A 101 12.49 2.94 -44.07
N ALA A 102 13.02 2.22 -45.06
CA ALA A 102 14.29 2.50 -45.71
C ALA A 102 14.03 3.06 -47.12
N THR A 103 14.71 4.14 -47.50
CA THR A 103 14.64 4.74 -48.84
C THR A 103 16.05 4.93 -49.39
N ASP A 104 16.30 4.55 -50.65
CA ASP A 104 17.60 4.74 -51.32
C ASP A 104 17.60 5.92 -52.31
N ALA A 105 18.75 6.22 -52.93
CA ALA A 105 18.85 7.27 -53.94
C ALA A 105 18.01 7.04 -55.21
N SER A 106 17.57 5.82 -55.47
CA SER A 106 16.66 5.51 -56.59
C SER A 106 15.20 5.86 -56.27
N GLY A 107 14.89 6.10 -54.99
CA GLY A 107 13.55 6.32 -54.48
C GLY A 107 12.80 5.00 -54.23
N GLU A 108 13.51 3.86 -54.22
CA GLU A 108 12.94 2.59 -53.78
C GLU A 108 12.71 2.64 -52.27
N VAL A 109 11.57 2.12 -51.82
CA VAL A 109 11.18 2.12 -50.41
C VAL A 109 10.95 0.69 -49.97
N ALA A 110 11.60 0.29 -48.88
CA ALA A 110 11.37 -0.97 -48.19
C ALA A 110 10.85 -0.71 -46.77
N GLU A 111 9.90 -1.53 -46.32
CA GLU A 111 9.29 -1.40 -44.99
C GLU A 111 9.22 -2.78 -44.33
N ALA A 112 9.56 -2.84 -43.04
CA ALA A 112 9.39 -4.01 -42.19
C ALA A 112 9.16 -3.56 -40.75
N TYR A 113 8.67 -4.47 -39.91
CA TYR A 113 8.41 -4.20 -38.51
C TYR A 113 8.62 -5.43 -37.64
N ASP A 114 8.71 -5.21 -36.33
CA ASP A 114 8.77 -6.26 -35.31
C ASP A 114 7.89 -5.86 -34.12
N PRO A 115 6.92 -6.70 -33.71
CA PRO A 115 6.05 -6.44 -32.57
C PRO A 115 6.64 -6.99 -31.25
N VAL A 116 6.38 -6.29 -30.15
CA VAL A 116 6.58 -6.77 -28.77
C VAL A 116 5.33 -6.49 -27.94
N VAL A 117 5.12 -7.25 -26.87
CA VAL A 117 3.96 -7.10 -25.98
C VAL A 117 4.43 -6.60 -24.62
N VAL A 118 3.66 -5.69 -24.02
CA VAL A 118 3.93 -5.15 -22.68
C VAL A 118 3.43 -6.14 -21.63
N ASP A 119 4.34 -6.63 -20.79
CA ASP A 119 4.07 -7.64 -19.77
C ASP A 119 3.64 -7.01 -18.43
N GLN A 120 4.23 -5.85 -18.07
CA GLN A 120 4.00 -5.17 -16.79
C GLN A 120 3.94 -3.64 -16.96
N VAL A 121 3.15 -2.99 -16.10
CA VAL A 121 3.06 -1.54 -16.00
C VAL A 121 3.56 -1.10 -14.61
N LEU A 122 4.60 -0.28 -14.63
CA LEU A 122 5.09 0.47 -13.48
C LEU A 122 4.55 1.90 -13.53
N PHE A 123 3.77 2.26 -12.52
CA PHE A 123 3.24 3.60 -12.34
C PHE A 123 4.21 4.44 -11.49
N PRO A 124 4.57 5.66 -11.92
CA PRO A 124 5.37 6.55 -11.08
C PRO A 124 4.48 7.11 -9.97
N LEU A 125 4.99 7.17 -8.72
CA LEU A 125 4.26 7.82 -7.63
C LEU A 125 4.00 9.32 -7.90
N THR A 126 4.76 9.95 -8.81
CA THR A 126 4.50 11.32 -9.26
C THR A 126 3.22 11.48 -10.09
N SER A 127 2.55 10.39 -10.46
CA SER A 127 1.23 10.42 -11.11
C SER A 127 0.09 10.64 -10.11
N ALA A 128 0.39 10.76 -8.81
CA ALA A 128 -0.56 11.10 -7.76
C ALA A 128 -1.40 12.34 -8.10
N LEU A 129 -2.68 12.32 -7.70
CA LEU A 129 -3.57 13.48 -7.73
C LEU A 129 -3.01 14.61 -6.84
N SER A 130 -2.43 14.23 -5.69
CA SER A 130 -1.80 15.16 -4.76
C SER A 130 -0.64 14.50 -4.02
N ILE A 131 0.35 15.30 -3.65
CA ILE A 131 1.54 14.86 -2.91
C ILE A 131 1.72 15.78 -1.71
N PHE A 132 1.71 15.19 -0.52
CA PHE A 132 1.94 15.89 0.74
C PHE A 132 3.34 15.62 1.25
N ASP A 133 4.11 16.68 1.49
CA ASP A 133 5.44 16.62 2.11
C ASP A 133 5.36 17.06 3.57
N GLY A 134 6.02 16.33 4.47
CA GLY A 134 6.12 16.76 5.87
C GLY A 134 6.81 18.12 6.00
N GLU A 135 6.45 18.90 7.01
CA GLU A 135 6.85 20.32 7.12
C GLU A 135 8.34 20.49 7.47
N ARG A 136 8.95 19.52 8.15
CA ARG A 136 10.31 19.63 8.71
C ARG A 136 11.06 18.31 8.71
N THR A 137 12.36 18.41 8.98
CA THR A 137 13.28 17.27 9.03
C THR A 137 12.89 16.32 10.15
N GLY A 138 12.71 15.04 9.79
CA GLY A 138 12.36 13.99 10.74
C GLY A 138 10.92 14.01 11.24
N ASP A 139 10.02 14.80 10.63
CA ASP A 139 8.59 14.79 10.97
C ASP A 139 7.91 13.45 10.66
N ARG A 140 8.41 12.77 9.61
CA ARG A 140 7.91 11.49 9.09
C ARG A 140 6.40 11.50 8.83
N LEU A 141 5.94 12.45 8.02
CA LEU A 141 4.56 12.44 7.52
C LEU A 141 4.23 11.09 6.89
N GLY A 142 3.05 10.58 7.19
CA GLY A 142 2.57 9.28 6.72
C GLY A 142 2.80 8.14 7.70
N THR A 143 3.25 8.41 8.93
CA THR A 143 3.32 7.38 9.99
C THR A 143 1.96 6.96 10.51
N GLY A 144 0.92 7.77 10.29
CA GLY A 144 -0.46 7.44 10.60
C GLY A 144 -1.36 7.97 9.48
N LEU A 145 -2.34 7.17 9.07
CA LEU A 145 -3.34 7.47 8.05
C LEU A 145 -4.71 7.10 8.61
N ALA A 146 -5.76 7.84 8.26
CA ALA A 146 -7.12 7.45 8.55
C ALA A 146 -8.09 7.95 7.49
N TYR A 147 -8.97 7.05 7.03
CA TYR A 147 -10.16 7.38 6.28
C TYR A 147 -11.26 7.83 7.24
N LEU A 148 -11.96 8.91 6.93
CA LEU A 148 -13.00 9.48 7.78
C LEU A 148 -14.38 9.53 7.10
N GLY A 149 -14.48 9.17 5.81
CA GLY A 149 -15.66 9.42 4.99
C GLY A 149 -15.97 10.91 4.88
N ASP A 150 -17.13 11.27 4.32
CA ASP A 150 -17.67 12.64 4.27
C ASP A 150 -18.03 13.16 5.67
N ALA A 151 -17.00 13.35 6.50
CA ALA A 151 -17.07 13.82 7.85
C ALA A 151 -17.52 15.28 7.90
N ASP A 152 -17.45 16.00 6.78
CA ASP A 152 -17.80 17.39 6.48
C ASP A 152 -19.26 17.58 5.96
N GLY A 153 -19.84 16.56 5.33
CA GLY A 153 -21.16 16.57 4.72
C GLY A 153 -21.23 17.39 3.43
N ASP A 154 -20.10 17.64 2.78
CA ASP A 154 -20.04 18.35 1.50
C ASP A 154 -20.09 17.38 0.30
N GLY A 155 -20.10 16.08 0.57
CA GLY A 155 -20.17 15.01 -0.42
C GLY A 155 -18.81 14.60 -0.99
N ILE A 156 -17.72 15.06 -0.40
CA ILE A 156 -16.35 14.61 -0.68
C ILE A 156 -15.84 13.94 0.60
N ASP A 157 -15.16 12.81 0.46
CA ASP A 157 -14.63 12.14 1.64
C ASP A 157 -13.43 12.86 2.25
N ASP A 158 -13.32 12.81 3.58
CA ASP A 158 -12.24 13.39 4.38
C ASP A 158 -11.23 12.30 4.81
N PHE A 159 -10.00 12.74 5.10
CA PHE A 159 -8.96 11.86 5.63
C PHE A 159 -8.03 12.61 6.60
N ALA A 160 -7.26 11.86 7.37
CA ALA A 160 -6.27 12.42 8.27
C ALA A 160 -4.87 11.85 8.02
N LEU A 161 -3.86 12.72 8.15
CA LEU A 161 -2.45 12.38 8.02
C LEU A 161 -1.72 12.65 9.33
N GLY A 162 -0.82 11.74 9.70
CA GLY A 162 0.01 11.84 10.89
C GLY A 162 1.48 12.09 10.57
N SER A 163 2.07 13.08 11.23
CA SER A 163 3.51 13.28 11.36
C SER A 163 3.91 12.95 12.80
N GLY A 164 3.99 11.67 13.13
CA GLY A 164 4.13 11.21 14.51
C GLY A 164 5.42 11.65 15.20
N MET A 165 6.43 12.05 14.42
CA MET A 165 7.73 12.51 14.94
C MET A 165 7.89 14.04 14.92
N HIS A 166 6.81 14.76 14.57
CA HIS A 166 6.83 16.22 14.46
C HIS A 166 7.33 16.90 15.74
N SER A 167 8.24 17.85 15.56
CA SER A 167 8.82 18.64 16.64
C SER A 167 8.49 20.11 16.46
N ASP A 168 7.74 20.66 17.42
CA ASP A 168 7.46 22.09 17.49
C ASP A 168 7.77 22.61 18.91
N SER A 169 6.74 22.97 19.69
CA SER A 169 6.89 23.41 21.08
C SER A 169 7.51 22.33 21.98
N TYR A 170 7.34 21.06 21.61
CA TYR A 170 7.98 19.90 22.22
C TYR A 170 8.67 19.04 21.16
N VAL A 171 9.77 18.40 21.55
CA VAL A 171 10.50 17.45 20.68
C VAL A 171 9.64 16.20 20.49
N GLN A 172 9.38 15.82 19.25
CA GLN A 172 8.62 14.61 18.87
C GLN A 172 7.26 14.53 19.57
N ALA A 173 6.58 15.67 19.72
CA ALA A 173 5.21 15.70 20.20
C ALA A 173 4.27 14.97 19.24
N GLY A 174 4.57 15.04 17.94
CA GLY A 174 3.70 14.55 16.89
C GLY A 174 2.61 15.56 16.52
N LYS A 175 2.13 15.47 15.28
CA LYS A 175 1.10 16.35 14.72
C LYS A 175 0.19 15.58 13.78
N VAL A 176 -1.10 15.92 13.79
CA VAL A 176 -2.12 15.34 12.90
C VAL A 176 -2.73 16.47 12.06
N TYR A 177 -3.03 16.17 10.79
CA TYR A 177 -3.66 17.06 9.84
C TYR A 177 -4.96 16.40 9.38
N LEU A 178 -6.07 17.12 9.48
CA LEU A 178 -7.36 16.75 8.91
C LEU A 178 -7.48 17.43 7.53
N MET A 179 -7.81 16.64 6.52
CA MET A 179 -7.86 17.05 5.11
C MET A 179 -9.26 16.80 4.58
N LYS A 180 -9.85 17.79 3.91
CA LYS A 180 -11.20 17.73 3.32
C LYS A 180 -11.26 17.20 1.90
N SER A 181 -10.13 17.27 1.23
CA SER A 181 -9.99 16.88 -0.17
C SER A 181 -8.52 16.75 -0.51
N TYR A 182 -8.23 16.25 -1.71
CA TYR A 182 -6.87 16.22 -2.24
C TYR A 182 -6.30 17.62 -2.58
N GLU A 183 -7.14 18.67 -2.66
CA GLU A 183 -6.71 20.05 -2.95
C GLU A 183 -6.22 20.84 -1.73
N ASP A 184 -6.47 20.35 -0.51
CA ASP A 184 -5.93 20.94 0.72
C ASP A 184 -4.38 20.88 0.70
N THR A 185 -3.72 21.62 1.59
CA THR A 185 -2.26 21.62 1.71
C THR A 185 -1.82 21.50 3.16
N MET A 186 -0.57 21.07 3.39
CA MET A 186 -0.02 20.98 4.75
C MET A 186 0.02 22.31 5.50
N ASP A 187 0.07 23.43 4.78
CA ASP A 187 0.04 24.80 5.33
C ASP A 187 -1.37 25.31 5.62
N ALA A 188 -2.39 24.70 4.99
CA ALA A 188 -3.79 25.07 5.13
C ALA A 188 -4.68 23.82 5.20
N PRO A 189 -4.45 22.91 6.17
CA PRO A 189 -5.35 21.78 6.38
C PRO A 189 -6.68 22.29 6.91
N ALA A 190 -7.72 21.45 6.84
CA ALA A 190 -8.98 21.72 7.50
C ALA A 190 -8.75 22.02 8.99
N ARG A 191 -8.05 21.12 9.68
CA ARG A 191 -7.63 21.28 11.08
C ARG A 191 -6.28 20.64 11.31
N SER A 192 -5.61 21.04 12.39
CA SER A 192 -4.45 20.32 12.88
C SER A 192 -4.46 20.17 14.40
N PHE A 193 -3.80 19.12 14.87
CA PHE A 193 -3.71 18.75 16.28
C PHE A 193 -2.25 18.55 16.64
N LEU A 194 -1.79 19.17 17.73
CA LEU A 194 -0.41 19.07 18.18
C LEU A 194 -0.34 18.27 19.48
N GLY A 195 0.63 17.35 19.57
CA GLY A 195 0.87 16.62 20.81
C GLY A 195 1.28 17.57 21.94
N SER A 196 0.72 17.35 23.13
CA SER A 196 0.91 18.26 24.27
C SER A 196 2.13 17.94 25.16
N GLY A 197 3.01 17.02 24.74
CA GLY A 197 4.20 16.64 25.50
C GLY A 197 5.39 16.24 24.64
N ALA A 198 6.59 16.29 25.22
CA ALA A 198 7.78 15.77 24.55
C ALA A 198 7.67 14.25 24.38
N LYS A 199 7.94 13.77 23.17
CA LYS A 199 7.85 12.35 22.79
C LYS A 199 6.47 11.74 23.03
N SER A 200 5.39 12.54 22.91
CA SER A 200 4.03 11.99 22.97
C SER A 200 3.67 11.17 21.73
N PHE A 201 4.33 11.42 20.60
CA PHE A 201 4.13 10.72 19.33
C PHE A 201 2.68 10.75 18.81
N LEU A 202 1.98 11.88 18.97
CA LEU A 202 0.63 12.06 18.46
C LEU A 202 0.60 11.86 16.94
N GLY A 203 -0.32 11.04 16.45
CA GLY A 203 -0.46 10.81 15.00
C GLY A 203 0.42 9.70 14.44
N MET A 204 1.06 8.90 15.30
CA MET A 204 1.56 7.58 14.88
C MET A 204 0.40 6.61 14.59
N HIS A 205 -0.73 6.77 15.26
CA HIS A 205 -1.96 6.02 15.00
C HIS A 205 -3.14 6.98 15.03
N ILE A 206 -4.01 6.84 14.05
CA ILE A 206 -5.22 7.64 13.84
C ILE A 206 -6.29 6.66 13.36
N ALA A 207 -7.52 6.81 13.83
CA ALA A 207 -8.65 6.06 13.31
C ALA A 207 -9.93 6.87 13.41
N SER A 208 -10.89 6.59 12.53
CA SER A 208 -12.27 6.95 12.79
C SER A 208 -12.78 6.15 13.98
N ALA A 209 -13.47 6.82 14.91
CA ALA A 209 -14.24 6.18 15.97
C ALA A 209 -15.63 5.73 15.47
N GLY A 210 -16.02 6.08 14.24
CA GLY A 210 -17.38 5.93 13.77
C GLY A 210 -18.32 6.90 14.48
N TYR A 211 -19.60 6.53 14.60
CA TYR A 211 -20.64 7.36 15.21
C TYR A 211 -20.76 7.03 16.70
N ILE A 212 -19.88 7.61 17.55
CA ILE A 212 -19.84 7.29 18.99
C ILE A 212 -20.99 7.95 19.77
N ASP A 213 -21.62 8.95 19.15
CA ASP A 213 -22.74 9.66 19.71
C ASP A 213 -23.92 9.71 18.74
N SER A 214 -24.94 10.50 19.09
CA SER A 214 -26.20 10.53 18.34
C SER A 214 -26.16 11.46 17.13
N ASP A 215 -25.03 12.11 16.86
CA ASP A 215 -24.86 12.90 15.66
C ASP A 215 -24.45 12.00 14.47
N PRO A 216 -24.86 12.35 13.23
CA PRO A 216 -24.64 11.50 12.07
C PRO A 216 -23.25 11.70 11.44
N ARG A 217 -22.28 12.19 12.21
CA ARG A 217 -20.92 12.53 11.76
C ARG A 217 -19.91 11.64 12.48
N PRO A 218 -18.86 11.19 11.79
CA PRO A 218 -17.88 10.32 12.37
C PRO A 218 -16.98 11.10 13.34
N ASP A 219 -16.60 10.44 14.42
CA ASP A 219 -15.69 10.93 15.44
C ASP A 219 -14.26 10.45 15.20
N LEU A 220 -13.30 11.04 15.89
CA LEU A 220 -11.87 10.84 15.63
C LEU A 220 -11.13 10.32 16.87
N LEU A 221 -10.30 9.30 16.67
CA LEU A 221 -9.35 8.79 17.67
C LEU A 221 -7.94 9.20 17.30
N LEU A 222 -7.23 9.83 18.24
CA LEU A 222 -5.83 10.19 18.10
C LEU A 222 -4.97 9.52 19.17
N GLY A 223 -4.02 8.69 18.74
CA GLY A 223 -3.09 8.00 19.63
C GLY A 223 -1.85 8.84 19.93
N ALA A 224 -1.53 8.99 21.22
CA ALA A 224 -0.29 9.58 21.72
C ALA A 224 0.47 8.54 22.55
N THR A 225 1.06 7.56 21.87
CA THR A 225 1.64 6.34 22.45
C THR A 225 2.78 6.57 23.44
N GLY A 226 3.46 7.72 23.36
CA GLY A 226 4.50 8.11 24.31
C GLY A 226 4.03 9.09 25.39
N SER A 227 2.72 9.32 25.51
CA SER A 227 2.16 10.18 26.55
C SER A 227 2.54 9.71 27.95
N ASN A 228 2.76 10.68 28.84
CA ASN A 228 3.15 10.44 30.22
C ASN A 228 2.01 10.67 31.23
N LEU A 229 0.76 10.81 30.75
CA LEU A 229 -0.39 11.18 31.59
C LEU A 229 -0.67 10.15 32.72
N GLY A 230 -0.53 8.85 32.43
CA GLY A 230 -0.74 7.76 33.39
C GLY A 230 0.55 7.26 34.08
N GLY A 231 1.70 7.81 33.72
CA GLY A 231 3.01 7.28 34.07
C GLY A 231 3.98 7.35 32.89
N VAL A 232 5.26 7.06 33.12
CA VAL A 232 6.29 7.17 32.07
C VAL A 232 5.90 6.28 30.88
N ASP A 233 5.74 6.88 29.69
CA ASP A 233 5.40 6.16 28.45
C ASP A 233 4.14 5.27 28.56
N SER A 234 3.18 5.64 29.40
CA SER A 234 1.90 4.93 29.56
C SER A 234 1.03 4.99 28.31
N GLY A 235 1.15 6.06 27.52
CA GLY A 235 0.31 6.31 26.36
C GLY A 235 -1.04 6.93 26.71
N ALA A 236 -1.67 7.55 25.71
CA ALA A 236 -2.98 8.17 25.83
C ALA A 236 -3.70 8.17 24.48
N VAL A 237 -5.02 8.21 24.51
CA VAL A 237 -5.88 8.34 23.34
C VAL A 237 -6.86 9.48 23.55
N TYR A 238 -6.98 10.35 22.56
CA TYR A 238 -7.95 11.44 22.55
C TYR A 238 -9.11 11.02 21.65
N LEU A 239 -10.32 11.01 22.20
CA LEU A 239 -11.56 10.87 21.43
C LEU A 239 -12.14 12.27 21.23
N LEU A 240 -12.24 12.67 19.97
CA LEU A 240 -12.73 13.99 19.56
C LEU A 240 -14.02 13.80 18.79
N THR A 241 -15.12 14.35 19.31
CA THR A 241 -16.37 14.33 18.56
C THR A 241 -16.31 15.30 17.39
N PHE A 242 -17.15 15.11 16.36
CA PHE A 242 -17.23 16.06 15.25
C PHE A 242 -17.39 17.52 15.73
N GLU A 243 -18.26 17.76 16.72
CA GLU A 243 -18.45 19.09 17.32
C GLU A 243 -17.16 19.64 17.95
N ASP A 244 -16.38 18.79 18.64
CA ASP A 244 -15.17 19.16 19.37
C ASP A 244 -14.03 19.67 18.48
N TYR A 245 -13.88 19.14 17.27
CA TYR A 245 -12.80 19.55 16.37
C TYR A 245 -13.26 20.46 15.22
N TRP A 246 -14.52 20.36 14.79
CA TRP A 246 -14.99 21.08 13.62
C TRP A 246 -15.41 22.51 13.89
N TYR A 247 -16.15 22.80 14.97
CA TYR A 247 -16.65 24.16 15.23
C TYR A 247 -15.71 25.03 16.06
N THR A 248 -14.45 24.63 16.19
CA THR A 248 -13.45 25.42 16.89
C THR A 248 -13.13 26.71 16.12
N GLY A 249 -12.95 27.82 16.84
CA GLY A 249 -12.59 29.11 16.24
C GLY A 249 -11.12 29.21 15.79
N SER A 250 -10.36 28.11 15.81
CA SER A 250 -8.93 28.03 15.56
C SER A 250 -8.63 26.91 14.56
N ALA A 251 -7.70 27.13 13.64
CA ALA A 251 -7.24 26.09 12.70
C ALA A 251 -6.42 24.98 13.40
N GLN A 252 -5.78 25.30 14.52
CA GLN A 252 -5.10 24.33 15.37
C GLN A 252 -5.92 24.10 16.64
N VAL A 253 -6.28 22.85 16.90
CA VAL A 253 -7.07 22.42 18.07
C VAL A 253 -6.13 22.09 19.23
N ASP A 254 -6.48 22.58 20.42
CA ASP A 254 -5.72 22.33 21.65
C ASP A 254 -6.26 21.09 22.38
N LEU A 255 -5.46 20.03 22.40
CA LEU A 255 -5.83 18.75 23.01
C LEU A 255 -5.84 18.77 24.54
N ASP A 256 -5.21 19.76 25.19
CA ASP A 256 -5.22 19.86 26.65
C ASP A 256 -6.62 20.17 27.23
N ASN A 257 -7.53 20.66 26.38
CA ASN A 257 -8.93 20.89 26.73
C ASN A 257 -9.88 19.77 26.24
N SER A 258 -9.33 18.67 25.71
CA SER A 258 -10.15 17.52 25.29
C SER A 258 -10.96 16.98 26.47
N THR A 259 -12.23 16.68 26.21
CA THR A 259 -13.21 16.25 27.22
C THR A 259 -13.18 14.74 27.46
N ARG A 260 -12.65 13.96 26.52
CA ARG A 260 -12.58 12.49 26.57
C ARG A 260 -11.17 12.00 26.24
N ILE A 261 -10.41 11.67 27.29
CA ILE A 261 -9.04 11.17 27.19
C ILE A 261 -8.97 9.81 27.87
N PHE A 262 -8.54 8.79 27.14
CA PHE A 262 -8.17 7.49 27.70
C PHE A 262 -6.68 7.51 28.04
N VAL A 263 -6.33 7.02 29.23
CA VAL A 263 -4.97 7.12 29.77
C VAL A 263 -4.47 5.71 30.11
N GLY A 264 -3.27 5.36 29.65
CA GLY A 264 -2.65 4.08 29.98
C GLY A 264 -2.45 3.92 31.48
N GLU A 265 -2.67 2.70 31.99
CA GLU A 265 -2.72 2.45 33.43
C GLU A 265 -1.32 2.40 34.05
N ASP A 266 -0.38 1.75 33.37
CA ASP A 266 0.97 1.50 33.85
C ASP A 266 2.05 2.13 32.96
N ALA A 267 3.23 2.32 33.54
CA ALA A 267 4.37 2.85 32.83
C ALA A 267 4.85 1.88 31.74
N GLY A 268 4.94 2.38 30.51
CA GLY A 268 5.37 1.61 29.34
C GLY A 268 4.26 0.82 28.65
N ASP A 269 2.99 1.03 28.99
CA ASP A 269 1.86 0.32 28.36
C ASP A 269 1.68 0.66 26.87
N LYS A 270 2.04 1.89 26.48
CA LYS A 270 1.86 2.43 25.12
C LYS A 270 0.41 2.39 24.65
N LEU A 271 -0.55 2.75 25.52
CA LEU A 271 -1.95 2.89 25.12
C LEU A 271 -2.09 3.82 23.91
N GLY A 272 -2.87 3.38 22.93
CA GLY A 272 -3.08 4.10 21.67
C GLY A 272 -2.18 3.67 20.53
N SER A 273 -1.47 2.54 20.69
CA SER A 273 -0.72 1.88 19.61
C SER A 273 -1.64 1.16 18.62
N VAL A 274 -2.90 0.92 18.99
CA VAL A 274 -3.96 0.46 18.09
C VAL A 274 -5.23 1.22 18.43
N LEU A 275 -5.94 1.65 17.39
CA LEU A 275 -7.20 2.39 17.48
C LEU A 275 -8.15 1.77 16.46
N LEU A 276 -9.38 1.45 16.88
CA LEU A 276 -10.42 0.97 15.99
C LEU A 276 -11.78 1.47 16.50
N GLY A 277 -12.58 2.03 15.61
CA GLY A 277 -14.03 2.16 15.76
C GLY A 277 -14.71 0.98 15.07
N PRO A 278 -14.96 -0.15 15.75
CA PRO A 278 -15.46 -1.38 15.12
C PRO A 278 -16.93 -1.32 14.68
N GLY A 279 -17.64 -0.24 15.00
CA GLY A 279 -19.10 -0.18 14.96
C GLY A 279 -19.69 -0.48 16.34
N ASP A 280 -20.93 -0.95 16.35
CA ASP A 280 -21.70 -1.23 17.57
C ASP A 280 -21.47 -2.68 18.02
N LEU A 281 -20.70 -2.87 19.11
CA LEU A 281 -20.36 -4.17 19.67
C LEU A 281 -21.38 -4.67 20.71
N ASP A 282 -22.39 -3.86 21.05
CA ASP A 282 -23.35 -4.20 22.11
C ASP A 282 -24.83 -4.05 21.71
N GLY A 283 -25.08 -3.65 20.46
CA GLY A 283 -26.38 -3.56 19.82
C GLY A 283 -27.23 -2.37 20.27
N ASP A 284 -26.63 -1.33 20.86
CA ASP A 284 -27.35 -0.16 21.37
C ASP A 284 -27.57 0.96 20.32
N GLY A 285 -26.99 0.80 19.14
CA GLY A 285 -27.09 1.69 18.00
C GLY A 285 -26.05 2.82 17.97
N LEU A 286 -25.10 2.83 18.90
CA LEU A 286 -23.94 3.73 18.89
C LEU A 286 -22.67 2.93 18.61
N GLY A 287 -21.69 3.59 18.00
CA GLY A 287 -20.36 3.00 17.83
C GLY A 287 -19.63 2.83 19.16
N ASP A 288 -18.71 1.88 19.18
CA ASP A 288 -17.81 1.60 20.29
C ASP A 288 -16.35 1.86 19.91
N VAL A 289 -15.44 1.71 20.88
CA VAL A 289 -13.99 1.94 20.66
C VAL A 289 -13.17 0.78 21.19
N VAL A 290 -12.20 0.35 20.39
CA VAL A 290 -11.19 -0.65 20.79
C VAL A 290 -9.81 -0.03 20.76
N LEU A 291 -9.08 -0.13 21.88
CA LEU A 291 -7.75 0.46 22.07
C LEU A 291 -6.73 -0.62 22.46
N GLY A 292 -5.53 -0.53 21.89
CA GLY A 292 -4.42 -1.44 22.21
C GLY A 292 -3.32 -0.80 23.08
N SER A 293 -2.81 -1.60 24.02
CA SER A 293 -1.58 -1.39 24.79
C SER A 293 -0.68 -2.63 24.67
N PRO A 294 -0.02 -2.86 23.51
CA PRO A 294 0.71 -4.10 23.24
C PRO A 294 1.92 -4.31 24.17
N GLU A 295 2.41 -3.27 24.84
CA GLU A 295 3.53 -3.38 25.79
C GLU A 295 3.09 -3.61 27.25
N HIS A 296 1.78 -3.68 27.50
CA HIS A 296 1.21 -3.85 28.84
C HIS A 296 1.76 -5.10 29.56
N SER A 297 2.01 -4.96 30.87
CA SER A 297 2.82 -5.90 31.65
C SER A 297 2.27 -6.29 33.03
N SER A 298 0.94 -6.23 33.27
CA SER A 298 0.32 -6.46 34.59
C SER A 298 0.67 -7.78 35.27
N VAL A 299 0.74 -8.89 34.53
CA VAL A 299 1.00 -10.24 35.07
C VAL A 299 2.17 -10.98 34.39
N GLY A 300 2.97 -10.26 33.58
CA GLY A 300 4.06 -10.79 32.77
C GLY A 300 4.75 -9.69 31.97
N TYR A 301 5.89 -9.98 31.33
CA TYR A 301 6.61 -8.96 30.54
C TYR A 301 6.00 -8.85 29.13
N ARG A 302 5.50 -7.66 28.76
CA ARG A 302 4.95 -7.35 27.42
C ARG A 302 3.93 -8.40 26.94
N LEU A 303 2.93 -8.66 27.77
CA LEU A 303 1.82 -9.55 27.43
C LEU A 303 0.97 -8.92 26.33
N GLY A 304 0.73 -7.61 26.47
CA GLY A 304 -0.21 -6.84 25.66
C GLY A 304 -1.62 -6.91 26.23
N ARG A 305 -2.39 -5.84 26.02
CA ARG A 305 -3.77 -5.68 26.47
C ARG A 305 -4.59 -4.95 25.41
N VAL A 306 -5.85 -5.36 25.27
CA VAL A 306 -6.89 -4.65 24.52
C VAL A 306 -7.98 -4.16 25.47
N TYR A 307 -8.43 -2.93 25.25
CA TYR A 307 -9.52 -2.27 25.96
C TYR A 307 -10.70 -2.14 25.00
N VAL A 308 -11.86 -2.68 25.37
CA VAL A 308 -13.11 -2.47 24.64
C VAL A 308 -13.96 -1.51 25.45
N HIS A 309 -14.13 -0.30 24.91
CA HIS A 309 -14.93 0.77 25.47
C HIS A 309 -16.29 0.78 24.79
N LEU A 310 -17.30 0.29 25.50
CA LEU A 310 -18.69 0.34 25.05
C LEU A 310 -19.30 1.71 25.36
N SER A 311 -20.04 2.28 24.42
CA SER A 311 -20.59 3.64 24.47
C SER A 311 -21.48 3.86 25.71
N ASN A 312 -22.20 2.82 26.14
CA ASN A 312 -23.11 2.85 27.29
C ASN A 312 -22.48 2.40 28.62
N ARG A 313 -21.17 2.12 28.67
CA ARG A 313 -20.46 1.67 29.88
C ARG A 313 -19.34 2.61 30.28
N GLU A 314 -19.22 2.88 31.58
CA GLU A 314 -18.12 3.71 32.11
C GLU A 314 -16.79 2.97 32.13
N GLU A 315 -16.79 1.68 32.49
CA GLU A 315 -15.58 0.87 32.63
C GLU A 315 -15.37 0.00 31.39
N PRO A 316 -14.14 -0.05 30.83
CA PRO A 316 -13.84 -0.91 29.70
C PRO A 316 -13.83 -2.39 30.07
N LEU A 317 -14.03 -3.22 29.04
CA LEU A 317 -13.67 -4.63 29.11
C LEU A 317 -12.18 -4.77 28.80
N LEU A 318 -11.49 -5.60 29.57
CA LEU A 318 -10.06 -5.77 29.49
C LEU A 318 -9.74 -7.18 29.01
N LEU A 319 -9.04 -7.27 27.87
CA LEU A 319 -8.54 -8.53 27.33
C LEU A 319 -7.02 -8.54 27.45
N ASP A 320 -6.50 -9.38 28.33
CA ASP A 320 -5.07 -9.57 28.54
C ASP A 320 -4.52 -10.69 27.66
N GLY A 321 -3.35 -10.44 27.06
CA GLY A 321 -2.55 -11.49 26.44
C GLY A 321 -2.10 -12.52 27.47
N MET A 322 -1.97 -13.78 27.05
CA MET A 322 -1.59 -14.89 27.92
C MET A 322 -0.09 -15.14 28.02
N THR A 323 0.68 -14.68 27.03
CA THR A 323 2.07 -15.13 26.82
C THR A 323 3.04 -13.98 26.95
N SER A 324 4.08 -14.15 27.78
CA SER A 324 5.12 -13.12 27.94
C SER A 324 5.80 -12.83 26.61
N SER A 325 5.93 -11.55 26.26
CA SER A 325 6.39 -11.06 24.96
C SER A 325 5.49 -11.45 23.77
N GLY A 326 4.21 -11.75 24.05
CA GLY A 326 3.20 -12.03 23.04
C GLY A 326 2.72 -10.79 22.29
N LEU A 327 2.76 -9.61 22.92
CA LEU A 327 2.33 -8.34 22.31
C LEU A 327 0.87 -8.38 21.82
N PHE A 328 -0.02 -9.01 22.59
CA PHE A 328 -1.45 -9.06 22.27
C PHE A 328 -2.04 -7.65 22.11
N GLY A 329 -2.84 -7.44 21.06
CA GLY A 329 -3.36 -6.13 20.71
C GLY A 329 -2.36 -5.26 19.96
N THR A 330 -1.44 -5.86 19.19
CA THR A 330 -0.57 -5.11 18.25
C THR A 330 -1.33 -4.65 17.02
N GLN A 331 -2.32 -5.41 16.56
CA GLN A 331 -3.30 -4.99 15.57
C GLN A 331 -4.68 -5.51 15.96
N VAL A 332 -5.71 -4.76 15.57
CA VAL A 332 -7.11 -5.17 15.68
C VAL A 332 -7.82 -4.77 14.38
N VAL A 333 -8.62 -5.67 13.83
CA VAL A 333 -9.49 -5.41 12.67
C VAL A 333 -10.87 -5.98 12.92
N SER A 334 -11.89 -5.35 12.34
CA SER A 334 -13.26 -5.85 12.31
C SER A 334 -13.53 -6.46 10.93
N VAL A 335 -14.14 -7.64 10.89
CA VAL A 335 -14.52 -8.34 9.63
C VAL A 335 -16.03 -8.31 9.40
N GLY A 336 -16.72 -7.39 10.08
CA GLY A 336 -18.18 -7.32 10.04
C GLY A 336 -18.86 -8.46 10.80
N ASP A 337 -20.17 -8.57 10.64
CA ASP A 337 -21.01 -9.60 11.26
C ASP A 337 -20.98 -10.88 10.40
N LEU A 338 -20.29 -11.90 10.89
CA LEU A 338 -20.07 -13.16 10.20
C LEU A 338 -21.08 -14.24 10.59
N ASP A 339 -21.67 -14.14 11.78
CA ASP A 339 -22.61 -15.14 12.29
C ASP A 339 -24.10 -14.73 12.16
N GLY A 340 -24.35 -13.49 11.72
CA GLY A 340 -25.65 -12.94 11.40
C GLY A 340 -26.42 -12.43 12.62
N ASP A 341 -25.76 -12.15 13.74
CA ASP A 341 -26.38 -11.64 14.96
C ASP A 341 -26.54 -10.11 14.99
N GLY A 342 -25.95 -9.41 14.01
CA GLY A 342 -25.96 -7.97 13.85
C GLY A 342 -24.81 -7.24 14.55
N ILE A 343 -23.87 -7.96 15.18
CA ILE A 343 -22.72 -7.43 15.90
C ILE A 343 -21.44 -7.88 15.17
N PRO A 344 -20.47 -7.00 14.92
CA PRO A 344 -19.27 -7.38 14.19
C PRO A 344 -18.26 -8.20 15.02
N GLU A 345 -17.58 -9.13 14.35
CA GLU A 345 -16.46 -9.91 14.89
C GLU A 345 -15.15 -9.10 14.89
N LEU A 346 -14.30 -9.36 15.88
CA LEU A 346 -12.98 -8.75 16.00
C LEU A 346 -11.86 -9.78 15.89
N TRP A 347 -10.85 -9.45 15.10
CA TRP A 347 -9.58 -10.16 15.08
C TRP A 347 -8.51 -9.35 15.81
N ILE A 348 -7.79 -10.00 16.74
CA ILE A 348 -6.75 -9.38 17.55
C ILE A 348 -5.46 -10.17 17.39
N SER A 349 -4.37 -9.50 17.02
CA SER A 349 -3.07 -10.16 16.87
C SER A 349 -2.23 -10.14 18.16
N ALA A 350 -1.45 -11.21 18.32
CA ALA A 350 -0.30 -11.33 19.21
C ALA A 350 0.88 -11.84 18.38
N PRO A 351 1.54 -10.97 17.60
CA PRO A 351 2.57 -11.39 16.67
C PRO A 351 3.75 -12.05 17.39
N GLY A 352 4.02 -11.71 18.65
CA GLY A 352 5.10 -12.31 19.41
C GLY A 352 6.49 -12.03 18.81
N GLY A 353 7.49 -11.86 19.65
CA GLY A 353 8.87 -11.78 19.14
C GLY A 353 9.39 -13.13 18.62
N SER A 354 10.67 -13.18 18.27
CA SER A 354 11.39 -14.40 17.84
C SER A 354 11.40 -15.57 18.85
N SER A 355 10.89 -15.38 20.06
CA SER A 355 10.79 -16.39 21.11
C SER A 355 9.41 -17.04 21.23
N GLN A 356 8.39 -16.52 20.53
CA GLN A 356 7.02 -17.01 20.60
C GLN A 356 6.45 -17.19 19.19
N ARG A 357 5.55 -18.16 19.02
CA ARG A 357 4.76 -18.22 17.78
C ARG A 357 3.79 -17.06 17.77
N SER A 358 3.68 -16.45 16.61
CA SER A 358 2.67 -15.47 16.31
C SER A 358 1.28 -16.10 16.29
N ALA A 359 0.28 -15.37 16.77
CA ALA A 359 -1.10 -15.82 16.71
C ALA A 359 -2.06 -14.65 16.45
N VAL A 360 -3.20 -14.96 15.83
CA VAL A 360 -4.30 -14.03 15.61
C VAL A 360 -5.60 -14.70 16.10
N TYR A 361 -6.38 -13.98 16.89
CA TYR A 361 -7.52 -14.51 17.65
C TYR A 361 -8.80 -13.82 17.20
N MET A 362 -9.83 -14.59 16.86
CA MET A 362 -11.16 -14.08 16.55
C MET A 362 -12.05 -14.12 17.79
N PHE A 363 -12.73 -13.02 18.08
CA PHE A 363 -13.75 -12.91 19.11
C PHE A 363 -15.06 -12.49 18.46
N SER A 364 -16.14 -13.19 18.81
CA SER A 364 -17.48 -12.74 18.44
C SER A 364 -17.85 -11.48 19.21
N GLY A 365 -18.42 -10.50 18.50
CA GLY A 365 -18.81 -9.22 19.06
C GLY A 365 -19.75 -9.38 20.26
N GLY A 366 -20.73 -10.28 20.15
CA GLY A 366 -21.67 -10.59 21.23
C GLY A 366 -21.03 -11.08 22.54
N SER A 367 -19.78 -11.55 22.50
CA SER A 367 -19.04 -11.98 23.70
C SER A 367 -18.66 -10.79 24.61
N PHE A 368 -18.52 -9.59 24.04
CA PHE A 368 -18.19 -8.38 24.80
C PHE A 368 -19.40 -7.90 25.63
N TYR A 369 -20.62 -8.07 25.14
CA TYR A 369 -21.86 -7.70 25.85
C TYR A 369 -21.95 -8.34 27.25
N ASP A 370 -21.63 -9.63 27.36
CA ASP A 370 -21.74 -10.42 28.59
C ASP A 370 -20.69 -10.04 29.65
N GLY A 371 -19.72 -9.21 29.29
CA GLY A 371 -18.77 -8.59 30.22
C GLY A 371 -17.66 -9.52 30.72
N ILE A 372 -17.46 -10.66 30.06
CA ILE A 372 -16.34 -11.58 30.33
C ILE A 372 -15.79 -12.04 28.98
N ALA A 373 -14.70 -11.40 28.56
CA ALA A 373 -13.88 -11.89 27.46
C ALA A 373 -12.45 -12.07 27.99
N THR A 374 -12.00 -13.30 28.02
CA THR A 374 -10.60 -13.69 28.19
C THR A 374 -10.09 -14.23 26.86
N ILE A 375 -8.78 -14.32 26.67
CA ILE A 375 -8.23 -14.88 25.43
C ILE A 375 -8.64 -16.34 25.19
N ASP A 376 -9.03 -17.09 26.24
CA ASP A 376 -9.59 -18.45 26.13
C ASP A 376 -10.99 -18.48 25.50
N ASP A 377 -11.66 -17.33 25.40
CA ASP A 377 -12.99 -17.18 24.79
C ASP A 377 -12.89 -16.90 23.27
N ALA A 378 -11.68 -16.85 22.71
CA ALA A 378 -11.48 -16.75 21.26
C ALA A 378 -12.13 -17.94 20.55
N GLN A 379 -12.93 -17.65 19.52
CA GLN A 379 -13.64 -18.67 18.75
C GLN A 379 -12.72 -19.38 17.76
N VAL A 380 -11.81 -18.62 17.15
CA VAL A 380 -10.83 -19.10 16.18
C VAL A 380 -9.46 -18.57 16.56
N VAL A 381 -8.45 -19.43 16.46
CA VAL A 381 -7.05 -19.05 16.60
C VAL A 381 -6.30 -19.47 15.34
N ILE A 382 -5.57 -18.53 14.73
CA ILE A 382 -4.63 -18.79 13.65
C ILE A 382 -3.23 -18.64 14.22
N GLU A 383 -2.45 -19.73 14.27
CA GLU A 383 -1.08 -19.71 14.79
C GLU A 383 -0.07 -19.93 13.66
N ALA A 384 0.98 -19.10 13.61
CA ALA A 384 2.07 -19.32 12.68
C ALA A 384 2.89 -20.57 13.05
N GLU A 385 3.25 -21.38 12.05
CA GLU A 385 4.06 -22.58 12.25
C GLU A 385 5.51 -22.22 12.65
N GLU A 386 6.08 -21.19 12.01
CA GLU A 386 7.44 -20.67 12.24
C GLU A 386 7.48 -19.52 13.27
N TYR A 387 8.63 -19.36 13.93
CA TYR A 387 8.90 -18.29 14.88
C TYR A 387 9.55 -17.09 14.19
N GLY A 388 9.16 -15.87 14.60
CA GLY A 388 9.85 -14.65 14.18
C GLY A 388 9.61 -14.24 12.72
N THR A 389 8.52 -14.72 12.12
CA THR A 389 8.00 -14.23 10.84
C THR A 389 7.27 -12.89 10.99
N ASP A 390 6.99 -12.48 12.23
CA ASP A 390 6.16 -11.34 12.60
C ASP A 390 4.74 -11.45 11.98
N PHE A 391 4.22 -12.66 11.85
CA PHE A 391 2.86 -12.91 11.37
C PHE A 391 1.83 -12.18 12.25
N GLY A 392 0.94 -11.40 11.64
CA GLY A 392 -0.07 -10.62 12.38
C GLY A 392 0.40 -9.25 12.86
N VAL A 393 1.59 -8.76 12.49
CA VAL A 393 1.95 -7.34 12.69
C VAL A 393 1.15 -6.38 11.81
N MET A 394 0.55 -6.89 10.73
CA MET A 394 -0.41 -6.19 9.90
C MET A 394 -1.65 -7.09 9.74
N LEU A 395 -2.82 -6.50 9.99
CA LEU A 395 -4.12 -7.11 9.71
C LEU A 395 -4.91 -6.15 8.84
N SER A 396 -5.64 -6.68 7.87
CA SER A 396 -6.59 -5.95 7.04
C SER A 396 -7.75 -6.89 6.69
N SER A 397 -8.80 -6.35 6.07
CA SER A 397 -9.96 -7.13 5.64
C SER A 397 -10.57 -6.56 4.36
N GLY A 398 -11.17 -7.42 3.55
CA GLY A 398 -11.87 -7.06 2.31
C GLY A 398 -12.54 -8.29 1.71
N ASP A 399 -13.60 -8.12 0.92
CA ASP A 399 -14.29 -9.21 0.21
C ASP A 399 -13.52 -9.53 -1.08
N LEU A 400 -12.51 -10.41 -1.01
CA LEU A 400 -11.59 -10.67 -2.13
C LEU A 400 -12.10 -11.79 -3.05
N ASP A 401 -13.00 -12.65 -2.57
CA ASP A 401 -13.63 -13.72 -3.36
C ASP A 401 -15.04 -13.41 -3.88
N GLY A 402 -15.59 -12.24 -3.52
CA GLY A 402 -16.85 -11.70 -4.01
C GLY A 402 -18.08 -12.41 -3.44
N ASP A 403 -17.95 -13.03 -2.26
CA ASP A 403 -19.04 -13.77 -1.61
C ASP A 403 -19.92 -12.89 -0.69
N GLY A 404 -19.53 -11.63 -0.49
CA GLY A 404 -20.21 -10.64 0.35
C GLY A 404 -19.79 -10.67 1.81
N LEU A 405 -18.81 -11.48 2.20
CA LEU A 405 -18.22 -11.52 3.53
C LEU A 405 -16.78 -11.01 3.45
N LEU A 406 -16.31 -10.34 4.51
CA LEU A 406 -14.94 -9.83 4.52
C LEU A 406 -13.95 -10.95 4.83
N ASP A 407 -12.94 -11.08 3.99
CA ASP A 407 -11.81 -11.97 4.18
C ASP A 407 -10.76 -11.35 5.09
N LEU A 408 -9.94 -12.19 5.73
CA LEU A 408 -8.88 -11.75 6.63
C LEU A 408 -7.53 -11.79 5.93
N LEU A 409 -6.81 -10.67 5.98
CA LEU A 409 -5.45 -10.53 5.48
C LEU A 409 -4.47 -10.44 6.64
N ILE A 410 -3.42 -11.26 6.61
CA ILE A 410 -2.40 -11.32 7.66
C ILE A 410 -0.99 -11.17 7.07
N GLY A 411 -0.31 -10.09 7.43
CA GLY A 411 1.06 -9.84 7.02
C GLY A 411 2.10 -10.58 7.86
N ALA A 412 3.16 -11.08 7.22
CA ALA A 412 4.33 -11.68 7.84
C ALA A 412 5.61 -11.16 7.17
N PRO A 413 6.04 -9.92 7.44
CA PRO A 413 7.14 -9.28 6.71
C PRO A 413 8.50 -9.95 6.89
N PHE A 414 8.67 -10.81 7.88
CA PHE A 414 9.91 -11.55 8.11
C PHE A 414 9.82 -13.04 7.75
N ASP A 415 8.77 -13.41 7.01
CA ASP A 415 8.71 -14.71 6.35
C ASP A 415 9.95 -14.94 5.46
N ASN A 416 10.52 -16.14 5.58
CA ASN A 416 11.78 -16.50 4.93
C ASN A 416 11.62 -17.48 3.76
N THR A 417 10.39 -17.80 3.34
CA THR A 417 10.08 -18.86 2.38
C THR A 417 10.79 -18.68 1.04
N THR A 418 10.78 -17.46 0.49
CA THR A 418 11.42 -17.12 -0.80
C THR A 418 12.79 -16.46 -0.65
N GLY A 419 13.16 -16.02 0.55
CA GLY A 419 14.43 -15.37 0.86
C GLY A 419 14.43 -14.77 2.25
N TYR A 420 15.61 -14.45 2.79
CA TYR A 420 15.73 -13.86 4.14
C TYR A 420 14.89 -12.58 4.25
N GLN A 421 13.85 -12.58 5.08
CA GLN A 421 12.90 -11.47 5.25
C GLN A 421 12.32 -10.96 3.92
N ALA A 422 12.03 -11.89 2.99
CA ALA A 422 11.33 -11.56 1.76
C ALA A 422 9.87 -11.15 2.06
N GLY A 423 9.29 -11.76 3.09
CA GLY A 423 7.94 -11.48 3.57
C GLY A 423 6.84 -12.22 2.80
N ALA A 424 5.68 -12.31 3.43
CA ALA A 424 4.48 -12.93 2.87
C ALA A 424 3.20 -12.20 3.33
N LEU A 425 2.14 -12.35 2.54
CA LEU A 425 0.78 -12.00 2.91
C LEU A 425 -0.10 -13.25 2.81
N TYR A 426 -0.81 -13.56 3.88
CA TYR A 426 -1.73 -14.70 3.96
C TYR A 426 -3.17 -14.20 3.90
N VAL A 427 -4.00 -14.80 3.06
CA VAL A 427 -5.43 -14.49 2.93
C VAL A 427 -6.23 -15.70 3.37
N TYR A 428 -7.21 -15.46 4.24
CA TYR A 428 -8.17 -16.46 4.69
C TYR A 428 -9.56 -15.98 4.31
N TYR A 429 -10.24 -16.76 3.49
CA TYR A 429 -11.61 -16.47 3.12
C TYR A 429 -12.55 -16.65 4.31
N ALA A 430 -13.60 -15.83 4.41
CA ALA A 430 -14.62 -15.97 5.45
C ALA A 430 -15.19 -17.38 5.53
N SER A 431 -15.36 -18.02 4.37
CA SER A 431 -15.82 -19.40 4.25
C SER A 431 -14.91 -20.44 4.93
N SER A 432 -13.61 -20.17 5.04
CA SER A 432 -12.60 -21.04 5.64
C SER A 432 -12.49 -20.87 7.16
N TYR A 433 -12.53 -19.63 7.66
CA TYR A 433 -12.30 -19.40 9.09
C TYR A 433 -13.58 -19.39 9.95
N ARG A 434 -14.76 -19.02 9.42
CA ARG A 434 -15.99 -18.87 10.23
C ARG A 434 -16.50 -20.14 10.93
N TYR A 435 -16.07 -21.32 10.47
CA TYR A 435 -16.42 -22.61 11.07
C TYR A 435 -15.22 -23.36 11.64
N ALA A 436 -14.06 -22.72 11.64
CA ALA A 436 -12.86 -23.27 12.23
C ALA A 436 -12.89 -23.10 13.75
N THR A 437 -11.93 -23.73 14.41
CA THR A 437 -11.55 -23.41 15.79
C THR A 437 -10.06 -23.14 15.91
N GLN A 438 -9.27 -23.73 15.01
CA GLN A 438 -7.84 -23.60 14.93
C GLN A 438 -7.42 -23.68 13.47
N LEU A 439 -6.55 -22.78 13.04
CA LEU A 439 -5.87 -22.78 11.75
C LEU A 439 -4.38 -22.46 11.95
N SER A 440 -3.60 -22.58 10.88
CA SER A 440 -2.24 -22.06 10.76
C SER A 440 -2.02 -21.33 9.43
N ASP A 441 -0.86 -20.70 9.26
CA ASP A 441 -0.36 -20.10 8.01
C ASP A 441 -0.42 -21.04 6.80
N SER A 442 -0.30 -22.35 7.02
CA SER A 442 -0.47 -23.38 5.99
C SER A 442 -1.92 -23.67 5.57
N ASP A 443 -2.92 -23.17 6.32
CA ASP A 443 -4.34 -23.29 5.99
C ASP A 443 -4.88 -22.05 5.24
N ALA A 444 -4.03 -21.05 4.95
CA ALA A 444 -4.42 -19.90 4.16
C ALA A 444 -4.94 -20.32 2.78
N ASP A 445 -6.01 -19.68 2.32
CA ASP A 445 -6.59 -19.94 1.00
C ASP A 445 -5.67 -19.44 -0.12
N VAL A 446 -5.02 -18.30 0.13
CA VAL A 446 -4.03 -17.68 -0.76
C VAL A 446 -2.84 -17.22 0.07
N THR A 447 -1.64 -17.44 -0.48
CA THR A 447 -0.41 -16.85 0.03
C THR A 447 0.28 -16.06 -1.08
N LEU A 448 0.58 -14.79 -0.84
CA LEU A 448 1.40 -13.96 -1.71
C LEU A 448 2.83 -13.91 -1.15
N TYR A 449 3.81 -14.31 -1.96
CA TYR A 449 5.21 -14.34 -1.54
C TYR A 449 6.01 -13.15 -2.08
N GLY A 450 6.86 -12.60 -1.22
CA GLY A 450 7.80 -11.53 -1.58
C GLY A 450 8.84 -12.00 -2.59
N GLU A 451 9.26 -11.10 -3.48
CA GLU A 451 10.16 -11.43 -4.60
C GLU A 451 11.57 -11.83 -4.17
N ASN A 452 12.17 -11.08 -3.24
CA ASN A 452 13.58 -11.20 -2.89
C ASN A 452 13.81 -10.88 -1.41
N ALA A 453 14.99 -11.26 -0.92
CA ALA A 453 15.40 -11.02 0.46
C ALA A 453 15.35 -9.53 0.86
N GLU A 454 14.97 -9.29 2.12
CA GLU A 454 14.86 -7.98 2.78
C GLU A 454 13.81 -7.04 2.19
N HIS A 455 12.96 -7.51 1.28
CA HIS A 455 11.89 -6.70 0.69
C HIS A 455 10.70 -6.49 1.65
N MET A 456 10.50 -7.39 2.62
CA MET A 456 9.52 -7.27 3.70
C MET A 456 8.07 -7.12 3.20
N LEU A 457 7.67 -7.94 2.22
CA LEU A 457 6.29 -7.99 1.75
C LEU A 457 5.32 -8.27 2.92
N GLY A 458 4.16 -7.64 2.91
CA GLY A 458 3.14 -7.84 3.94
C GLY A 458 3.34 -6.91 5.13
N THR A 459 4.22 -5.90 5.00
CA THR A 459 4.30 -4.81 5.99
C THR A 459 3.04 -3.95 5.98
N ALA A 460 2.44 -3.73 4.81
CA ALA A 460 1.16 -3.04 4.65
C ALA A 460 0.35 -3.69 3.52
N ALA A 461 -0.97 -3.76 3.71
CA ALA A 461 -1.92 -4.13 2.68
C ALA A 461 -3.28 -3.47 2.94
N THR A 462 -4.03 -3.18 1.87
CA THR A 462 -5.42 -2.69 1.96
C THR A 462 -6.21 -3.25 0.80
N ALA A 463 -7.42 -3.72 1.07
CA ALA A 463 -8.40 -3.91 0.02
C ALA A 463 -8.81 -2.55 -0.54
N LEU A 464 -9.10 -2.50 -1.84
CA LEU A 464 -9.69 -1.38 -2.56
C LEU A 464 -11.18 -1.66 -2.79
N ASP A 465 -11.85 -0.77 -3.51
CA ASP A 465 -13.16 -1.08 -4.09
C ASP A 465 -13.05 -2.20 -5.15
N ASP A 466 -14.18 -2.69 -5.64
CA ASP A 466 -14.27 -3.56 -6.83
C ASP A 466 -14.17 -2.67 -8.08
N LEU A 467 -12.95 -2.51 -8.59
CA LEU A 467 -12.60 -1.60 -9.68
C LEU A 467 -12.86 -2.21 -11.06
N ASP A 468 -12.77 -3.52 -11.20
CA ASP A 468 -13.04 -4.22 -12.47
C ASP A 468 -14.49 -4.72 -12.61
N GLY A 469 -15.27 -4.67 -11.53
CA GLY A 469 -16.69 -5.00 -11.49
C GLY A 469 -16.97 -6.50 -11.50
N ASP A 470 -15.98 -7.33 -11.14
CA ASP A 470 -16.12 -8.79 -11.07
C ASP A 470 -16.78 -9.29 -9.78
N GLY A 471 -16.96 -8.39 -8.81
CA GLY A 471 -17.60 -8.61 -7.52
C GLY A 471 -16.63 -8.81 -6.37
N GLY A 472 -15.35 -9.06 -6.64
CA GLY A 472 -14.29 -9.12 -5.63
C GLY A 472 -13.54 -7.80 -5.54
N GLN A 473 -13.19 -7.38 -4.33
CA GLN A 473 -12.34 -6.23 -4.10
C GLN A 473 -10.89 -6.50 -4.54
N GLU A 474 -10.23 -5.50 -5.11
CA GLU A 474 -8.81 -5.62 -5.40
C GLU A 474 -7.93 -5.32 -4.19
N LEU A 475 -6.64 -5.64 -4.34
CA LEU A 475 -5.69 -5.59 -3.24
C LEU A 475 -4.46 -4.78 -3.61
N LEU A 476 -4.09 -3.85 -2.72
CA LEU A 476 -2.74 -3.31 -2.66
C LEU A 476 -1.93 -4.03 -1.57
N VAL A 477 -0.73 -4.46 -1.91
CA VAL A 477 0.23 -5.02 -0.95
C VAL A 477 1.60 -4.37 -1.13
N ALA A 478 2.29 -4.09 -0.03
CA ALA A 478 3.57 -3.38 -0.06
C ALA A 478 4.74 -4.18 0.48
N ALA A 479 5.90 -3.92 -0.13
CA ALA A 479 7.22 -4.38 0.25
C ALA A 479 8.16 -3.16 0.41
N PRO A 480 8.09 -2.43 1.54
CA PRO A 480 8.82 -1.17 1.72
C PRO A 480 10.35 -1.34 1.73
N GLY A 481 10.86 -2.55 1.97
CA GLY A 481 12.29 -2.87 1.88
C GLY A 481 12.82 -3.05 0.45
N PHE A 482 11.93 -3.07 -0.56
CA PHE A 482 12.29 -3.30 -1.96
C PHE A 482 13.43 -2.39 -2.44
N SER A 483 14.42 -3.01 -3.08
CA SER A 483 15.58 -2.32 -3.67
C SER A 483 15.65 -2.60 -5.17
N GLY A 484 15.31 -1.59 -5.97
CA GLY A 484 15.36 -1.66 -7.44
C GLY A 484 16.41 -0.71 -8.01
N LYS A 485 15.95 0.33 -8.72
CA LYS A 485 16.82 1.44 -9.15
C LYS A 485 17.43 2.19 -7.97
N TYR A 486 16.67 2.26 -6.88
CA TYR A 486 17.02 2.91 -5.62
C TYR A 486 17.00 1.88 -4.49
N THR A 487 17.85 2.05 -3.49
CA THR A 487 17.98 1.16 -2.33
C THR A 487 16.84 1.41 -1.36
N ARG A 488 16.11 0.37 -0.92
CA ARG A 488 14.97 0.49 0.02
C ARG A 488 13.98 1.60 -0.34
N SER A 489 13.71 1.77 -1.63
CA SER A 489 12.73 2.75 -2.08
C SER A 489 11.31 2.30 -1.78
N GLY A 490 11.09 0.99 -1.65
CA GLY A 490 9.77 0.39 -1.51
C GLY A 490 9.10 0.13 -2.86
N LYS A 491 8.21 -0.86 -2.86
CA LYS A 491 7.38 -1.25 -4.00
C LYS A 491 5.98 -1.64 -3.50
N ILE A 492 4.97 -1.20 -4.23
CA ILE A 492 3.55 -1.48 -3.96
C ILE A 492 3.01 -2.22 -5.18
N TYR A 493 2.30 -3.31 -4.95
CA TYR A 493 1.72 -4.15 -6.00
C TYR A 493 0.21 -3.97 -5.97
N TYR A 494 -0.37 -3.81 -7.16
CA TYR A 494 -1.81 -3.92 -7.35
C TYR A 494 -2.13 -5.32 -7.85
N MET A 495 -3.09 -5.96 -7.20
CA MET A 495 -3.51 -7.33 -7.44
C MET A 495 -5.02 -7.33 -7.67
N PRO A 496 -5.49 -7.59 -8.90
CA PRO A 496 -6.92 -7.79 -9.13
C PRO A 496 -7.43 -9.02 -8.39
N SER A 497 -8.69 -9.03 -7.97
CA SER A 497 -9.34 -10.13 -7.24
C SER A 497 -9.12 -11.47 -7.97
N SER A 498 -9.22 -11.46 -9.31
CA SER A 498 -8.94 -12.60 -10.18
C SER A 498 -7.51 -13.16 -10.13
N GLU A 499 -6.50 -12.31 -9.84
CA GLU A 499 -5.12 -12.74 -9.60
C GLU A 499 -4.90 -13.18 -8.15
N VAL A 500 -5.58 -12.54 -7.19
CA VAL A 500 -5.54 -12.92 -5.77
C VAL A 500 -6.05 -14.36 -5.58
N MET A 501 -7.05 -14.80 -6.34
CA MET A 501 -7.56 -16.19 -6.26
C MET A 501 -6.57 -17.30 -6.69
N LEU A 502 -5.35 -16.95 -7.13
CA LEU A 502 -4.33 -17.94 -7.47
C LEU A 502 -3.53 -18.36 -6.23
N PRO A 503 -3.55 -19.65 -5.83
CA PRO A 503 -2.78 -20.10 -4.68
C PRO A 503 -1.27 -19.96 -4.94
N ASP A 504 -0.52 -19.59 -3.90
CA ASP A 504 0.94 -19.44 -3.89
C ASP A 504 1.49 -18.49 -4.98
N PHE A 505 0.94 -17.27 -5.05
CA PHE A 505 1.33 -16.29 -6.06
C PHE A 505 2.66 -15.60 -5.71
N SER A 506 3.61 -15.62 -6.66
CA SER A 506 4.87 -14.88 -6.56
C SER A 506 4.71 -13.50 -7.18
N LEU A 507 4.94 -12.45 -6.39
CA LEU A 507 4.77 -11.05 -6.85
C LEU A 507 5.75 -10.59 -7.92
N ASP A 508 6.77 -11.40 -8.25
CA ASP A 508 7.60 -11.18 -9.45
C ASP A 508 6.76 -11.16 -10.74
N SER A 509 5.61 -11.86 -10.72
CA SER A 509 4.65 -11.92 -11.82
C SER A 509 3.54 -10.87 -11.75
N ALA A 510 3.51 -10.03 -10.72
CA ALA A 510 2.51 -8.97 -10.61
C ALA A 510 2.61 -8.03 -11.80
N ARG A 511 1.46 -7.73 -12.43
CA ARG A 511 1.44 -6.98 -13.69
C ARG A 511 1.41 -5.48 -13.50
N ARG A 512 0.92 -4.98 -12.37
CA ARG A 512 0.84 -3.54 -12.04
C ARG A 512 1.55 -3.24 -10.72
N SER A 513 2.39 -2.20 -10.69
CA SER A 513 3.08 -1.80 -9.45
C SER A 513 3.47 -0.32 -9.42
N PHE A 514 3.83 0.16 -8.24
CA PHE A 514 4.49 1.45 -7.99
C PHE A 514 5.83 1.21 -7.32
N THR A 515 6.81 2.08 -7.55
CA THR A 515 8.10 2.06 -6.82
C THR A 515 8.41 3.42 -6.22
N GLY A 516 9.03 3.44 -5.05
CA GLY A 516 9.52 4.66 -4.44
C GLY A 516 10.50 5.43 -5.32
N GLU A 517 10.55 6.74 -5.10
CA GLU A 517 11.22 7.69 -5.99
C GLU A 517 12.73 7.81 -5.72
N PHE A 518 13.15 7.58 -4.48
CA PHE A 518 14.53 7.76 -4.02
C PHE A 518 14.99 6.67 -3.03
N ASP A 519 16.28 6.72 -2.69
CA ASP A 519 16.89 5.79 -1.74
C ASP A 519 16.30 6.00 -0.33
N HIS A 520 15.88 4.90 0.29
CA HIS A 520 15.36 4.82 1.67
C HIS A 520 14.03 5.55 1.89
N ASP A 521 13.23 5.79 0.86
CA ASP A 521 11.89 6.38 1.01
C ASP A 521 10.93 5.43 1.77
N GLU A 522 11.13 4.12 1.63
CA GLU A 522 10.27 3.07 2.19
C GLU A 522 8.80 3.26 1.80
N ALA A 523 8.54 3.60 0.53
CA ALA A 523 7.20 3.78 0.01
C ALA A 523 6.37 2.50 0.18
N GLY A 524 5.12 2.68 0.65
CA GLY A 524 4.24 1.57 1.03
C GLY A 524 4.46 1.08 2.46
N SER A 525 5.13 1.86 3.33
CA SER A 525 5.19 1.53 4.76
C SER A 525 3.81 1.51 5.41
N PHE A 526 2.90 2.36 4.91
CA PHE A 526 1.48 2.36 5.24
C PHE A 526 0.68 2.57 3.96
N LEU A 527 -0.48 1.91 3.90
CA LEU A 527 -1.46 2.02 2.82
C LEU A 527 -2.83 2.24 3.46
N GLN A 528 -3.70 2.99 2.78
CA GLN A 528 -5.08 3.19 3.21
C GLN A 528 -5.95 3.41 1.97
N SER A 529 -6.94 2.55 1.75
CA SER A 529 -8.03 2.91 0.84
C SER A 529 -8.84 4.03 1.45
N ILE A 530 -9.18 5.02 0.64
CA ILE A 530 -10.07 6.11 0.99
C ILE A 530 -11.20 6.11 -0.04
N GLY A 531 -12.28 6.82 0.23
CA GLY A 531 -13.36 6.91 -0.75
C GLY A 531 -13.07 7.94 -1.84
N ASP A 532 -14.13 8.36 -2.53
CA ASP A 532 -14.08 9.18 -3.75
C ASP A 532 -13.79 10.65 -3.40
N LEU A 533 -12.55 11.07 -3.62
CA LEU A 533 -12.08 12.43 -3.37
C LEU A 533 -12.24 13.35 -4.59
N ASP A 534 -12.27 12.80 -5.81
CA ASP A 534 -12.30 13.58 -7.05
C ASP A 534 -13.64 13.59 -7.79
N GLY A 535 -14.61 12.82 -7.29
CA GLY A 535 -15.98 12.75 -7.74
C GLY A 535 -16.16 11.90 -9.00
N ASP A 536 -15.21 11.02 -9.33
CA ASP A 536 -15.29 10.13 -10.49
C ASP A 536 -16.09 8.84 -10.22
N GLY A 537 -16.42 8.58 -8.95
CA GLY A 537 -17.19 7.43 -8.49
C GLY A 537 -16.36 6.20 -8.11
N LEU A 538 -15.03 6.28 -8.17
CA LEU A 538 -14.08 5.29 -7.67
C LEU A 538 -13.36 5.85 -6.43
N GLY A 539 -13.04 4.99 -5.45
CA GLY A 539 -12.25 5.42 -4.30
C GLY A 539 -10.80 5.74 -4.64
N GLU A 540 -10.19 6.68 -3.94
CA GLU A 540 -8.74 6.91 -3.98
C GLU A 540 -8.00 6.00 -2.98
N PHE A 541 -6.66 6.03 -3.01
CA PHE A 541 -5.86 5.41 -1.96
C PHE A 541 -4.63 6.24 -1.61
N LEU A 542 -4.17 6.06 -0.38
CA LEU A 542 -2.98 6.70 0.15
C LEU A 542 -1.80 5.73 0.14
N ILE A 543 -0.68 6.19 -0.39
CA ILE A 543 0.63 5.53 -0.21
C ILE A 543 1.48 6.42 0.69
N ALA A 544 1.98 5.88 1.81
CA ALA A 544 2.92 6.59 2.67
C ALA A 544 4.38 6.15 2.44
N ALA A 545 5.27 7.13 2.40
CA ALA A 545 6.72 6.99 2.39
C ALA A 545 7.31 7.84 3.54
N PRO A 546 7.20 7.38 4.80
CA PRO A 546 7.51 8.18 5.98
C PRO A 546 9.00 8.54 6.10
N MET A 547 9.87 7.82 5.41
CA MET A 547 11.31 8.09 5.36
C MET A 547 11.71 8.95 4.16
N ALA A 548 10.76 9.32 3.30
CA ALA A 548 11.05 10.11 2.11
C ALA A 548 11.62 11.49 2.44
N ASN A 549 12.58 11.90 1.60
CA ASN A 549 13.14 13.24 1.64
C ASN A 549 12.24 14.21 0.86
N GLY A 550 11.10 14.56 1.46
CA GLY A 550 10.12 15.50 0.92
C GLY A 550 10.62 16.95 0.91
N SER A 551 10.07 17.79 1.78
CA SER A 551 10.52 19.19 1.93
C SER A 551 11.95 19.28 2.52
N SER A 552 12.35 18.26 3.27
CA SER A 552 13.64 18.14 3.94
C SER A 552 13.93 16.68 4.32
N SER A 553 15.10 16.40 4.93
CA SER A 553 15.53 15.03 5.23
C SER A 553 14.55 14.29 6.13
N ASP A 554 14.12 13.08 5.76
CA ASP A 554 13.17 12.25 6.49
C ASP A 554 11.91 13.02 6.93
N SER A 555 11.49 14.02 6.16
CA SER A 555 10.25 14.75 6.43
C SER A 555 9.02 13.88 6.22
N GLY A 556 9.13 12.82 5.41
CA GLY A 556 8.06 11.92 5.04
C GLY A 556 7.17 12.51 3.95
N ARG A 557 6.50 11.62 3.22
CA ARG A 557 5.62 11.96 2.11
C ARG A 557 4.40 11.04 2.07
N VAL A 558 3.26 11.58 1.67
CA VAL A 558 2.04 10.81 1.38
C VAL A 558 1.56 11.17 -0.03
N TYR A 559 1.17 10.17 -0.81
CA TYR A 559 0.64 10.30 -2.15
C TYR A 559 -0.83 9.94 -2.14
N VAL A 560 -1.67 10.79 -2.74
CA VAL A 560 -3.07 10.48 -3.04
C VAL A 560 -3.13 9.97 -4.48
N MET A 561 -3.47 8.71 -4.64
CA MET A 561 -3.50 8.02 -5.93
C MET A 561 -4.95 7.72 -6.31
N SER A 562 -5.30 7.95 -7.57
CA SER A 562 -6.63 7.58 -8.09
C SER A 562 -6.66 6.10 -8.46
N SER A 563 -7.77 5.44 -8.18
CA SER A 563 -8.01 4.06 -8.63
C SER A 563 -8.35 3.98 -10.12
N SER A 564 -8.69 5.10 -10.77
CA SER A 564 -8.84 5.18 -12.24
C SER A 564 -7.58 4.80 -13.02
N LEU A 565 -6.42 4.72 -12.35
CA LEU A 565 -5.19 4.14 -12.92
C LEU A 565 -5.33 2.67 -13.33
N PHE A 566 -6.35 1.98 -12.83
CA PHE A 566 -6.58 0.55 -13.04
C PHE A 566 -7.87 0.25 -13.81
N SER A 567 -8.79 1.21 -13.94
CA SER A 567 -10.05 1.00 -14.65
C SER A 567 -9.82 0.82 -16.15
N GLU A 568 -10.35 -0.26 -16.73
CA GLU A 568 -10.33 -0.54 -18.19
C GLU A 568 -11.43 0.16 -19.01
#